data_AF-A0AAV6IZT4-F1
#
_entry.id   AF-A0AAV6IZT4-F1
#
_cell.length_a   1.000
_cell.length_b   1.000
_cell.length_c   1.000
_cell.angle_alpha   90.00
_cell.angle_beta   90.00
_cell.angle_gamma   90.00
#
_symmetry.space_group_name_H-M   'P 1'
#
loop_
_entity.id
_entity.type
_entity.pdbx_description
1 polymer ?
#
loop_
_entity_poly.entity_id
_entity_poly.type
_entity_poly.pdbx_seq_one_letter_code
_entity_poly.pdbx_strand_id
1 'polypeptide(L)'
;MIAAALLCFTAVASPNLKTFTATYGPFNSSYYEIFQLENSAAVANNTLQLTTDYTANYSTLLSPPLENQSGRVMLKQRFKLWEQGYNETSDRVASFNSSFLFSVCPLGLNSTPGEGLAFVIAPDTYIPANSFANIWA
;
A
#
# COMPACT_ATOMS: atom_id res chain seq x y z
N MET A 1 53.89 -31.50 -18.68
CA MET A 1 52.43 -31.68 -18.64
C MET A 1 51.81 -30.41 -18.11
N ILE A 2 51.00 -29.72 -18.91
CA ILE A 2 50.24 -28.54 -18.46
C ILE A 2 48.83 -29.02 -18.17
N ALA A 3 48.38 -28.88 -16.93
CA ALA A 3 47.01 -29.18 -16.54
C ALA A 3 46.16 -27.92 -16.74
N ALA A 4 45.18 -27.97 -17.64
CA ALA A 4 44.18 -26.94 -17.80
C ALA A 4 42.99 -27.27 -16.89
N ALA A 5 42.71 -26.42 -15.91
CA ALA A 5 41.51 -26.52 -15.07
C ALA A 5 40.40 -25.68 -15.69
N LEU A 6 39.34 -26.34 -16.16
CA LEU A 6 38.15 -25.70 -16.70
C LEU A 6 37.19 -25.37 -15.54
N LEU A 7 37.12 -24.10 -15.14
CA LEU A 7 36.14 -23.62 -14.16
C LEU A 7 34.80 -23.37 -14.88
N CYS A 8 33.93 -24.38 -14.89
CA CYS A 8 32.54 -24.22 -15.35
C CYS A 8 31.75 -23.46 -14.27
N PHE A 9 31.54 -22.16 -14.47
CA PHE A 9 30.51 -21.42 -13.74
C PHE A 9 29.15 -21.89 -14.24
N THR A 10 28.45 -22.69 -13.44
CA THR A 10 27.06 -23.04 -13.71
C THR A 10 26.22 -21.77 -13.55
N ALA A 11 25.78 -21.20 -14.67
CA ALA A 11 24.74 -20.18 -14.65
C ALA A 11 23.45 -20.87 -14.17
N VAL A 12 23.12 -20.68 -12.89
CA VAL A 12 21.84 -21.12 -12.35
C VAL A 12 20.76 -20.28 -13.02
N ALA A 13 20.03 -20.89 -13.95
CA ALA A 13 18.85 -20.26 -14.54
C ALA A 13 17.84 -20.03 -13.42
N SER A 14 17.64 -18.76 -13.06
CA SER A 14 16.61 -18.38 -12.09
C SER A 14 15.25 -18.76 -12.69
N PRO A 15 14.38 -19.53 -11.99
CA PRO A 15 13.06 -19.86 -12.50
C PRO A 15 12.34 -18.58 -12.87
N ASN A 16 11.57 -18.57 -13.98
CA ASN A 16 10.76 -17.44 -14.45
C ASN A 16 10.01 -16.78 -13.27
N LEU A 17 10.61 -15.73 -12.69
CA LEU A 17 10.05 -15.00 -11.56
C LEU A 17 8.96 -14.11 -12.13
N LYS A 18 7.72 -14.33 -11.70
CA LYS A 18 6.62 -13.42 -12.05
C LYS A 18 6.85 -12.12 -11.29
N THR A 19 7.32 -11.11 -12.01
CA THR A 19 7.45 -9.75 -11.48
C THR A 19 6.14 -8.99 -11.63
N PHE A 20 5.98 -7.95 -10.83
CA PHE A 20 4.85 -7.02 -10.92
C PHE A 20 5.38 -5.60 -10.84
N THR A 21 4.95 -4.78 -11.79
CA THR A 21 5.26 -3.36 -11.85
C THR A 21 3.97 -2.63 -12.20
N ALA A 22 3.65 -1.59 -11.44
CA ALA A 22 2.51 -0.72 -11.71
C ALA A 22 2.82 0.71 -11.31
N THR A 23 2.26 1.65 -12.06
CA THR A 23 2.24 3.08 -11.75
C THR A 23 0.78 3.52 -11.75
N TYR A 24 0.38 4.26 -10.73
CA TYR A 24 -1.00 4.68 -10.54
C TYR A 24 -1.10 6.21 -10.53
N GLY A 25 -2.25 6.70 -10.96
CA GLY A 25 -2.54 8.13 -11.08
C GLY A 25 -2.59 8.60 -12.54
N PRO A 26 -3.33 9.69 -12.84
CA PRO A 26 -4.33 10.34 -11.96
C PRO A 26 -5.48 9.37 -11.62
N PHE A 27 -6.07 9.54 -10.44
CA PHE A 27 -7.06 8.58 -9.91
C PHE A 27 -8.49 8.93 -10.37
N ASN A 28 -9.28 7.94 -10.76
CA ASN A 28 -10.69 8.11 -11.11
C ASN A 28 -11.51 6.89 -10.68
N SER A 29 -12.82 6.87 -10.98
CA SER A 29 -13.72 5.80 -10.53
C SER A 29 -13.37 4.39 -11.05
N SER A 30 -12.59 4.23 -12.12
CA SER A 30 -12.15 2.88 -12.54
C SER A 30 -11.24 2.20 -11.51
N TYR A 31 -10.60 2.99 -10.63
CA TYR A 31 -9.70 2.47 -9.61
C TYR A 31 -10.41 1.71 -8.49
N TYR A 32 -11.75 1.79 -8.39
CA TYR A 32 -12.53 0.90 -7.51
C TYR A 32 -12.45 -0.57 -7.93
N GLU A 33 -12.04 -0.87 -9.17
CA GLU A 33 -11.78 -2.24 -9.62
C GLU A 33 -10.38 -2.74 -9.19
N ILE A 34 -9.42 -1.83 -9.02
CA ILE A 34 -8.00 -2.11 -8.71
C ILE A 34 -7.76 -2.13 -7.20
N PHE A 35 -8.37 -1.20 -6.49
CA PHE A 35 -8.17 -0.98 -5.06
C PHE A 35 -9.42 -1.32 -4.25
N GLN A 36 -9.19 -1.88 -3.07
CA GLN A 36 -10.17 -1.95 -1.99
C GLN A 36 -10.02 -0.69 -1.14
N LEU A 37 -11.05 0.15 -1.12
CA LEU A 37 -11.14 1.37 -0.32
C LEU A 37 -12.00 1.06 0.90
N GLU A 38 -11.55 1.48 2.07
CA GLU A 38 -12.20 1.19 3.35
C GLU A 38 -12.28 2.45 4.24
N ASN A 39 -13.27 2.48 5.12
CA ASN A 39 -13.59 3.61 6.00
C ASN A 39 -13.75 4.93 5.20
N SER A 40 -13.00 5.97 5.55
CA SER A 40 -13.10 7.30 4.92
C SER A 40 -12.36 7.41 3.59
N ALA A 41 -11.71 6.34 3.10
CA ALA A 41 -10.91 6.40 1.87
C ALA A 41 -11.79 6.56 0.62
N ALA A 42 -11.42 7.46 -0.27
CA ALA A 42 -12.17 7.79 -1.48
C ALA A 42 -11.26 8.13 -2.66
N VAL A 43 -11.77 7.95 -3.88
CA VAL A 43 -11.20 8.58 -5.07
C VAL A 43 -11.99 9.85 -5.36
N ALA A 44 -11.32 11.00 -5.25
CA ALA A 44 -11.92 12.31 -5.47
C ALA A 44 -10.89 13.30 -6.01
N ASN A 45 -11.31 14.27 -6.83
CA ASN A 45 -10.45 15.34 -7.34
C ASN A 45 -9.14 14.85 -8.00
N ASN A 46 -9.19 13.75 -8.75
CA ASN A 46 -8.03 13.08 -9.35
C ASN A 46 -6.99 12.53 -8.35
N THR A 47 -7.35 12.45 -7.07
CA THR A 47 -6.51 11.98 -5.98
C THR A 47 -7.08 10.73 -5.32
N LEU A 48 -6.21 9.97 -4.67
CA LEU A 48 -6.58 8.93 -3.73
C LEU A 48 -6.50 9.53 -2.32
N GLN A 49 -7.66 9.77 -1.71
CA GLN A 49 -7.76 10.37 -0.39
C GLN A 49 -7.91 9.26 0.65
N LEU A 50 -7.02 9.23 1.66
CA LEU A 50 -7.13 8.29 2.77
C LEU A 50 -8.13 8.78 3.83
N THR A 51 -8.07 10.07 4.15
CA THR A 51 -9.06 10.77 4.96
C THR A 51 -9.68 11.84 4.09
N THR A 52 -11.01 11.83 3.96
CA THR A 52 -11.72 12.70 3.01
C THR A 52 -11.77 14.14 3.50
N ASP A 53 -11.55 15.07 2.59
CA ASP A 53 -11.65 16.50 2.82
C ASP A 53 -13.05 17.00 2.44
N TYR A 54 -14.11 16.55 3.12
CA TYR A 54 -15.43 17.12 2.90
C TYR A 54 -15.51 18.54 3.48
N THR A 55 -14.96 19.52 2.75
CA THR A 55 -15.14 20.96 2.97
C THR A 55 -16.36 21.52 2.23
N ALA A 56 -17.27 20.67 1.74
CA ALA A 56 -18.49 21.11 1.08
C ALA A 56 -19.61 21.37 2.11
N ASN A 57 -19.64 22.59 2.64
CA ASN A 57 -20.64 23.17 3.54
C ASN A 57 -20.68 22.62 4.96
N TYR A 58 -20.07 23.36 5.87
CA TYR A 58 -20.14 23.34 7.34
C TYR A 58 -21.58 23.47 7.94
N SER A 59 -22.63 23.25 7.15
CA SER A 59 -24.01 23.68 7.42
C SER A 59 -25.02 22.53 7.52
N THR A 60 -24.60 21.26 7.47
CA THR A 60 -25.54 20.17 7.72
C THR A 60 -25.07 19.28 8.84
N LEU A 61 -25.97 19.00 9.78
CA LEU A 61 -25.88 18.05 10.91
C LEU A 61 -25.62 16.58 10.46
N LEU A 62 -25.11 16.38 9.24
CA LEU A 62 -24.95 15.11 8.54
C LEU A 62 -23.56 14.95 7.91
N SER A 63 -22.65 15.92 8.05
CA SER A 63 -21.25 15.75 7.61
C SER A 63 -20.47 14.96 8.67
N PRO A 64 -19.72 13.90 8.30
CA PRO A 64 -18.87 13.20 9.25
C PRO A 64 -17.82 14.16 9.82
N PRO A 65 -17.47 14.05 11.11
CA PRO A 65 -16.44 14.89 11.70
C PRO A 65 -15.13 14.74 10.92
N LEU A 66 -14.42 15.85 10.70
CA LEU A 66 -13.10 15.86 10.06
C LEU A 66 -11.98 15.33 10.99
N GLU A 67 -12.35 15.00 12.23
CA GLU A 67 -11.50 14.43 13.26
C GLU A 67 -11.76 12.93 13.39
N ASN A 68 -10.79 12.19 13.93
CA ASN A 68 -10.89 10.74 14.21
C ASN A 68 -11.27 9.91 12.97
N GLN A 69 -10.74 10.29 11.82
CA GLN A 69 -10.90 9.55 10.57
C GLN A 69 -9.70 8.63 10.34
N SER A 70 -9.98 7.42 9.89
CA SER A 70 -9.00 6.60 9.19
C SER A 70 -9.56 6.19 7.84
N GLY A 71 -8.64 5.95 6.92
CA GLY A 71 -8.98 5.21 5.71
C GLY A 71 -7.81 4.35 5.29
N ARG A 72 -8.13 3.31 4.56
CA ARG A 72 -7.14 2.39 4.03
C ARG A 72 -7.45 2.09 2.58
N VAL A 73 -6.38 1.99 1.81
CA VAL A 73 -6.43 1.59 0.41
C VAL A 73 -5.49 0.42 0.23
N MET A 74 -6.03 -0.71 -0.22
CA MET A 74 -5.27 -1.93 -0.48
C MET A 74 -5.38 -2.31 -1.96
N LEU A 75 -4.30 -2.77 -2.56
CA LEU A 75 -4.37 -3.44 -3.86
C LEU A 75 -5.18 -4.74 -3.72
N LYS A 76 -6.15 -4.96 -4.61
CA LYS A 76 -6.87 -6.25 -4.66
C LYS A 76 -5.97 -7.39 -5.16
N GLN A 77 -4.94 -7.06 -5.94
CA GLN A 77 -3.92 -8.01 -6.37
C GLN A 77 -3.14 -8.53 -5.15
N ARG A 78 -3.16 -9.84 -4.93
CA ARG A 78 -2.36 -10.51 -3.90
C ARG A 78 -0.96 -10.81 -4.41
N PHE A 79 0.02 -10.75 -3.50
CA PHE A 79 1.42 -11.05 -3.79
C PHE A 79 1.90 -12.22 -2.94
N LYS A 80 2.63 -13.14 -3.55
CA LYS A 80 3.37 -14.19 -2.82
C LYS A 80 4.73 -13.61 -2.44
N LEU A 81 4.92 -13.32 -1.15
CA LEU A 81 6.15 -12.70 -0.66
C LEU A 81 7.23 -13.71 -0.33
N TRP A 82 6.85 -14.95 -0.03
CA TRP A 82 7.79 -16.02 0.19
C TRP A 82 7.16 -17.37 -0.18
N GLU A 83 8.02 -18.34 -0.48
CA GLU A 83 7.67 -19.71 -0.78
C GLU A 83 8.74 -20.60 -0.14
N GLN A 84 8.33 -21.48 0.76
CA GLN A 84 9.21 -22.53 1.24
C GLN A 84 9.29 -23.62 0.18
N GLY A 85 10.50 -23.98 -0.21
CA GLY A 85 10.74 -25.05 -1.17
C GLY A 85 10.83 -26.43 -0.50
N TYR A 86 11.08 -27.47 -1.29
CA TYR A 86 11.29 -28.83 -0.77
C TYR A 86 12.66 -29.00 -0.09
N ASN A 87 13.57 -28.03 -0.27
CA ASN A 87 14.87 -27.96 0.38
C ASN A 87 15.28 -26.49 0.60
N GLU A 88 16.26 -26.23 1.48
CA GLU A 88 16.71 -24.86 1.84
C GLU A 88 17.16 -24.02 0.64
N THR A 89 17.63 -24.67 -0.44
CA THR A 89 18.06 -23.98 -1.68
C THR A 89 16.90 -23.60 -2.61
N SER A 90 15.68 -24.05 -2.32
CA SER A 90 14.48 -23.74 -3.10
C SER A 90 13.53 -22.78 -2.40
N ASP A 91 13.91 -22.27 -1.22
CA ASP A 91 13.22 -21.16 -0.57
C ASP A 91 13.35 -19.90 -1.43
N ARG A 92 12.24 -19.20 -1.61
CA ARG A 92 12.17 -17.97 -2.42
C ARG A 92 11.59 -16.86 -1.58
N VAL A 93 12.21 -15.70 -1.65
CA VAL A 93 11.76 -14.46 -0.99
C VAL A 93 11.64 -13.38 -2.04
N ALA A 94 10.53 -12.64 -2.01
CA ALA A 94 10.29 -11.51 -2.89
C ALA A 94 10.95 -10.24 -2.33
N SER A 95 11.58 -9.47 -3.21
CA SER A 95 11.97 -8.09 -2.95
C SER A 95 10.98 -7.15 -3.62
N PHE A 96 10.67 -6.02 -2.99
CA PHE A 96 9.83 -4.99 -3.58
C PHE A 96 10.41 -3.59 -3.32
N ASN A 97 10.03 -2.67 -4.18
CA ASN A 97 10.24 -1.24 -4.01
C ASN A 97 8.89 -0.55 -4.24
N SER A 98 8.56 0.39 -3.37
CA SER A 98 7.40 1.26 -3.54
C SER A 98 7.81 2.70 -3.31
N SER A 99 7.28 3.59 -4.14
CA SER A 99 7.42 5.03 -4.00
C SER A 99 6.05 5.67 -4.15
N PHE A 100 5.80 6.72 -3.37
CA PHE A 100 4.53 7.42 -3.36
C PHE A 100 4.77 8.92 -3.23
N LEU A 101 3.92 9.69 -3.90
CA LEU A 101 3.79 11.12 -3.69
C LEU A 101 2.51 11.35 -2.89
N PHE A 102 2.62 12.03 -1.74
CA PHE A 102 1.48 12.34 -0.89
C PHE A 102 1.53 13.82 -0.50
N SER A 103 0.36 14.37 -0.22
CA SER A 103 0.20 15.71 0.32
C SER A 103 -0.63 15.64 1.60
N VAL A 104 -0.29 16.49 2.57
CA VAL A 104 -1.04 16.67 3.81
C VAL A 104 -1.49 18.13 3.85
N CYS A 105 -2.79 18.35 4.05
CA CYS A 105 -3.37 19.68 4.13
C CYS A 105 -3.99 19.89 5.53
N PRO A 106 -3.30 20.59 6.46
CA PRO A 106 -3.84 20.87 7.79
C PRO A 106 -5.09 21.76 7.72
N LEU A 107 -6.08 21.47 8.57
CA LEU A 107 -7.27 22.32 8.70
C LEU A 107 -6.94 23.51 9.61
N GLY A 108 -6.63 24.67 9.00
CA GLY A 108 -6.44 25.94 9.70
C GLY A 108 -5.03 26.20 10.24
N LEU A 109 -4.76 27.47 10.58
CA LEU A 109 -3.43 27.97 10.95
C LEU A 109 -2.97 27.57 12.37
N ASN A 110 -3.88 27.11 13.23
CA ASN A 110 -3.63 26.79 14.64
C ASN A 110 -3.90 25.31 15.01
N SER A 111 -4.06 24.42 14.02
CA SER A 111 -4.20 22.99 14.29
C SER A 111 -2.82 22.33 14.40
N THR A 112 -2.70 21.37 15.32
CA THR A 112 -1.55 20.47 15.33
C THR A 112 -1.85 19.33 14.37
N PRO A 113 -1.07 19.14 13.28
CA PRO A 113 -1.31 18.05 12.35
C PRO A 113 -1.10 16.69 13.02
N GLY A 114 -2.01 15.76 12.76
CA GLY A 114 -1.94 14.35 13.12
C GLY A 114 -2.81 13.53 12.17
N GLU A 115 -2.77 12.20 12.16
CA GLU A 115 -1.95 11.30 12.99
C GLU A 115 -0.78 10.65 12.22
N GLY A 116 -0.86 10.51 10.89
CA GLY A 116 0.24 10.01 10.07
C GLY A 116 -0.20 9.21 8.85
N LEU A 117 0.78 8.65 8.15
CA LEU A 117 0.62 7.79 6.98
C LEU A 117 1.49 6.55 7.16
N ALA A 118 0.97 5.38 6.81
CA ALA A 118 1.74 4.14 6.79
C ALA A 118 1.57 3.41 5.45
N PHE A 119 2.67 2.90 4.90
CA PHE A 119 2.65 1.85 3.89
C PHE A 119 2.61 0.50 4.61
N VAL A 120 1.62 -0.34 4.29
CA VAL A 120 1.40 -1.62 4.97
C VAL A 120 1.39 -2.77 3.99
N ILE A 121 1.94 -3.90 4.45
CA ILE A 121 1.81 -5.21 3.83
C ILE A 121 1.02 -6.08 4.80
N ALA A 122 -0.11 -6.60 4.35
CA ALA A 122 -1.04 -7.36 5.18
C ALA A 122 -1.45 -8.67 4.49
N PRO A 123 -1.84 -9.71 5.25
CA PRO A 123 -2.29 -10.98 4.68
C PRO A 123 -3.63 -10.86 3.94
N ASP A 124 -4.43 -9.85 4.26
CA ASP A 124 -5.73 -9.59 3.64
C ASP A 124 -6.09 -8.09 3.66
N THR A 125 -7.32 -7.79 3.24
CA THR A 125 -7.89 -6.43 3.20
C THR A 125 -8.83 -6.15 4.38
N TYR A 126 -8.74 -6.86 5.51
CA TYR A 126 -9.55 -6.63 6.71
C TYR A 126 -8.94 -5.55 7.62
N ILE A 127 -9.74 -4.60 8.14
CA ILE A 127 -9.30 -3.57 9.10
C ILE A 127 -9.76 -3.98 10.50
N PRO A 128 -8.86 -4.04 11.51
CA PRO A 128 -9.26 -4.23 12.90
C PRO A 128 -10.17 -3.09 13.38
N ALA A 129 -11.18 -3.42 14.19
CA ALA A 129 -12.00 -2.40 14.85
C ALA A 129 -11.12 -1.42 15.65
N ASN A 130 -11.54 -0.15 15.76
CA ASN A 130 -10.85 0.92 16.50
C ASN A 130 -9.49 1.35 15.94
N SER A 131 -9.23 1.15 14.65
CA SER A 131 -8.00 1.60 13.97
C SER A 131 -8.03 3.05 13.48
N PHE A 132 -8.81 3.92 14.15
CA PHE A 132 -9.00 5.32 13.74
C PHE A 132 -7.89 6.25 14.21
N ALA A 133 -7.02 5.75 15.11
CA ALA A 133 -5.97 6.52 15.76
C ALA A 133 -4.78 5.65 16.26
N ASN A 134 -4.08 6.09 17.31
CA ASN A 134 -3.05 5.33 18.04
C ASN A 134 -3.45 3.88 18.30
N ILE A 135 -2.59 2.94 17.85
CA ILE A 135 -2.77 1.48 17.94
C ILE A 135 -2.55 0.91 19.36
N TRP A 136 -2.57 1.78 20.38
CA TRP A 136 -2.42 1.43 21.78
C TRP A 136 -3.50 2.14 22.61
N ALA A 137 -4.60 1.45 22.86
CA ALA A 137 -5.60 1.81 23.85
C ALA A 137 -6.01 0.55 24.64
#